data_AF-A0AAJ1FXD0-F1
#
_entry.id   AF-A0AAJ1FXD0-F1
#
_cell.length_a   1.000
_cell.length_b   1.000
_cell.length_c   1.000
_cell.angle_alpha   90.00
_cell.angle_beta   90.00
_cell.angle_gamma   90.00
#
_symmetry.space_group_name_H-M   'P 1'
#
loop_
_entity.id
_entity.type
_entity.pdbx_description
1 polymer ?
#
loop_
_entity_poly.entity_id
_entity_poly.type
_entity_poly.pdbx_seq_one_letter_code
_entity_poly.pdbx_strand_id
1 'polypeptide(L)'
;MEFDKKSKEIVEFCKIVRKELGNVCFDNIIAQLNTHKYFLGQKLGRNPSLSETVESYKSEVFLPVCHLIKNWEFDIAFKKEQRECLYFSFLEHLYLKRKEQPSLNIETVAHDFCLNYGDNKRGRMLVNLLLKCKAC
;
A
#
# COMPACT_ATOMS: atom_id res chain seq x y z
N MET A 1 -8.75 -21.03 4.78
CA MET A 1 -7.87 -21.26 5.94
C MET A 1 -7.44 -19.88 6.43
N GLU A 2 -8.12 -19.39 7.46
CA GLU A 2 -7.92 -18.04 8.00
C GLU A 2 -6.68 -18.03 8.89
N PHE A 3 -5.92 -16.94 8.89
CA PHE A 3 -4.73 -16.85 9.72
C PHE A 3 -5.08 -16.74 11.22
N ASP A 4 -4.34 -17.47 12.06
CA ASP A 4 -4.44 -17.31 13.51
C ASP A 4 -3.82 -15.98 13.93
N LYS A 5 -4.68 -15.04 14.36
CA LYS A 5 -4.30 -13.71 14.86
C LYS A 5 -3.32 -13.74 16.03
N LYS A 6 -3.20 -14.87 16.74
CA LYS A 6 -2.29 -15.03 17.88
C LYS A 6 -0.93 -15.60 17.50
N SER A 7 -0.72 -15.98 16.24
CA SER A 7 0.59 -16.43 15.78
C SER A 7 1.66 -15.37 16.00
N LYS A 8 2.86 -15.81 16.37
CA LYS A 8 3.98 -14.93 16.70
C LYS A 8 4.34 -14.03 15.51
N GLU A 9 4.29 -14.57 14.30
CA GLU A 9 4.57 -13.87 13.05
C GLU A 9 3.60 -12.72 12.80
N ILE A 10 2.30 -12.95 13.02
CA ILE A 10 1.29 -11.90 12.87
C ILE A 10 1.46 -10.83 13.93
N VAL A 11 1.68 -11.23 15.19
CA VAL A 11 1.89 -10.27 16.29
C VAL A 11 3.10 -9.38 16.00
N GLU A 12 4.20 -9.95 15.51
CA GLU A 12 5.40 -9.18 15.17
C GLU A 12 5.17 -8.26 13.97
N PHE A 13 4.52 -8.75 12.92
CA PHE A 13 4.18 -7.92 11.77
C PHE A 13 3.26 -6.77 12.16
N CYS A 14 2.27 -7.00 13.02
CA CYS A 14 1.37 -5.96 13.53
C CYS A 14 2.09 -4.85 14.32
N LYS A 15 3.21 -5.16 15.00
CA LYS A 15 4.05 -4.12 15.63
C LYS A 15 4.68 -3.20 14.58
N ILE A 16 5.17 -3.78 13.49
CA ILE A 16 5.71 -3.02 12.35
C ILE A 16 4.61 -2.15 11.74
N VAL A 17 3.43 -2.72 11.49
CA VAL A 17 2.28 -1.98 10.96
C VAL A 17 1.96 -0.76 11.83
N ARG A 18 1.85 -0.96 13.15
CA ARG A 18 1.58 0.14 14.09
C ARG A 18 2.65 1.22 14.07
N LYS A 19 3.92 0.83 13.95
CA LYS A 19 5.04 1.77 13.87
C LYS A 19 4.97 2.64 12.60
N GLU A 20 4.61 2.03 11.47
CA GLU A 20 4.62 2.72 10.17
C GLU A 20 3.36 3.56 9.91
N LEU A 21 2.20 3.05 10.31
CA LEU A 21 0.89 3.60 9.96
C LEU A 21 0.06 4.07 11.17
N GLY A 22 0.50 3.84 12.40
CA GLY A 22 -0.25 4.24 13.60
C GLY A 22 -1.38 3.26 13.95
N ASN A 23 -2.59 3.79 14.18
CA ASN A 23 -3.70 3.01 14.72
C ASN A 23 -4.47 2.28 13.60
N VAL A 24 -3.85 1.26 13.04
CA VAL A 24 -4.45 0.42 11.99
C VAL A 24 -5.36 -0.65 12.58
N CYS A 25 -6.53 -0.85 11.94
CA CYS A 25 -7.40 -2.00 12.20
C CYS A 25 -6.71 -3.30 11.76
N PHE A 26 -6.47 -4.19 12.71
CA PHE A 26 -5.78 -5.46 12.47
C PHE A 26 -6.54 -6.39 11.52
N ASP A 27 -7.86 -6.36 11.54
CA ASP A 27 -8.67 -7.20 10.66
C ASP A 27 -8.46 -6.84 9.19
N ASN A 28 -8.24 -5.56 8.88
CA ASN A 28 -7.92 -5.11 7.53
C ASN A 28 -6.57 -5.68 7.08
N ILE A 29 -5.57 -5.70 7.95
CA ILE A 29 -4.25 -6.27 7.64
C ILE A 29 -4.34 -7.78 7.40
N ILE A 30 -5.10 -8.50 8.22
CA ILE A 30 -5.31 -9.94 8.04
C ILE A 30 -6.02 -10.21 6.71
N ALA A 31 -7.02 -9.42 6.35
CA ALA A 31 -7.70 -9.53 5.05
C ALA A 31 -6.73 -9.31 3.87
N GLN A 32 -5.82 -8.33 3.97
CA GLN A 32 -4.78 -8.11 2.97
C GLN A 32 -3.79 -9.28 2.89
N LEU A 33 -3.35 -9.81 4.02
CA LEU A 33 -2.47 -10.99 4.05
C LEU A 33 -3.16 -12.22 3.42
N ASN A 34 -4.44 -12.45 3.69
CA ASN A 34 -5.20 -13.55 3.10
C ASN A 34 -5.28 -13.42 1.57
N THR A 35 -5.53 -12.19 1.09
CA THR A 35 -5.56 -11.87 -0.33
C THR A 35 -4.18 -12.11 -0.97
N HIS A 36 -3.11 -11.63 -0.34
CA HIS A 36 -1.74 -11.85 -0.79
C HIS A 36 -1.38 -13.33 -0.81
N LYS A 37 -1.75 -14.09 0.22
CA LYS A 37 -1.54 -15.54 0.31
C LYS A 37 -2.10 -16.27 -0.91
N TYR A 38 -3.32 -15.92 -1.30
CA TYR A 38 -4.01 -16.54 -2.41
C TYR A 38 -3.25 -16.31 -3.73
N PHE A 39 -2.85 -15.08 -4.03
CA PHE A 39 -2.08 -14.77 -5.24
C PHE A 39 -0.67 -15.33 -5.21
N LEU A 40 0.01 -15.28 -4.06
CA LEU A 40 1.32 -15.89 -3.88
C LEU A 40 1.26 -17.40 -4.10
N GLY A 41 0.20 -18.06 -3.63
CA GLY A 41 0.02 -19.49 -3.84
C GLY A 41 -0.21 -19.86 -5.30
N GLN A 42 -0.95 -19.05 -6.05
CA GLN A 42 -1.08 -19.22 -7.50
C GLN A 42 0.27 -19.05 -8.21
N LYS A 43 1.05 -18.03 -7.83
CA LYS A 43 2.39 -17.77 -8.40
C LYS A 43 3.37 -18.91 -8.12
N LEU A 44 3.32 -19.51 -6.92
CA LEU A 44 4.23 -20.59 -6.51
C LEU A 44 3.75 -21.99 -6.91
N GLY A 45 2.49 -22.15 -7.36
CA GLY A 45 1.89 -23.46 -7.63
C GLY A 45 1.69 -24.32 -6.37
N ARG A 46 1.72 -23.72 -5.16
CA ARG A 46 1.52 -24.40 -3.88
C ARG A 46 0.95 -23.44 -2.84
N ASN A 47 0.41 -23.97 -1.74
CA ASN A 47 -0.02 -23.14 -0.62
C ASN A 47 1.21 -22.63 0.17
N PRO A 48 1.45 -21.30 0.25
CA PRO A 48 2.58 -20.79 1.02
C PRO A 48 2.29 -20.85 2.53
N SER A 49 3.37 -20.99 3.30
CA SER A 49 3.31 -20.89 4.76
C SER A 49 2.93 -19.47 5.20
N LEU A 50 2.52 -19.33 6.47
CA LEU A 50 2.25 -18.02 7.06
C LEU A 50 3.50 -17.12 7.00
N SER A 51 4.66 -17.66 7.39
CA SER A 51 5.93 -16.91 7.38
C SER A 51 6.29 -16.40 5.99
N GLU A 52 6.19 -17.26 4.96
CA GLU A 52 6.42 -16.85 3.56
C GLU A 52 5.44 -15.77 3.11
N THR A 53 4.17 -15.90 3.49
CA THR A 53 3.15 -14.91 3.13
C THR A 53 3.45 -13.56 3.76
N VAL A 54 3.75 -13.54 5.06
CA VAL A 54 4.05 -12.30 5.78
C VAL A 54 5.31 -11.65 5.23
N GLU A 55 6.36 -12.42 4.98
CA GLU A 55 7.61 -11.86 4.45
C GLU A 55 7.47 -11.32 3.03
N SER A 56 6.78 -12.05 2.15
CA SER A 56 6.49 -11.60 0.78
C SER A 56 5.58 -10.37 0.80
N TYR A 57 4.50 -10.36 1.59
CA TYR A 57 3.62 -9.18 1.68
C TYR A 57 4.36 -7.97 2.24
N LYS A 58 5.18 -8.17 3.28
CA LYS A 58 5.98 -7.11 3.90
C LYS A 58 6.93 -6.45 2.89
N SER A 59 7.65 -7.26 2.12
CA SER A 59 8.69 -6.80 1.19
C SER A 59 8.14 -6.32 -0.17
N GLU A 60 7.11 -6.96 -0.71
CA GLU A 60 6.58 -6.66 -2.05
C GLU A 60 5.45 -5.62 -2.04
N VAL A 61 4.73 -5.46 -0.92
CA VAL A 61 3.54 -4.61 -0.84
C VAL A 61 3.65 -3.59 0.28
N PHE A 62 3.70 -4.04 1.54
CA PHE A 62 3.52 -3.18 2.71
C PHE A 62 4.59 -2.09 2.82
N LEU A 63 5.88 -2.46 2.85
CA LEU A 63 6.96 -1.50 2.99
C LEU A 63 7.10 -0.57 1.77
N PRO A 64 7.05 -1.06 0.51
CA PRO A 64 7.05 -0.18 -0.65
C PRO A 64 5.94 0.88 -0.62
N VAL A 65 4.71 0.48 -0.26
CA VAL A 65 3.59 1.42 -0.15
C VAL A 65 3.81 2.39 1.01
N CYS A 66 4.22 1.91 2.19
CA CYS A 66 4.51 2.78 3.34
C CYS A 66 5.59 3.82 3.03
N HIS A 67 6.63 3.43 2.28
CA HIS A 67 7.67 4.36 1.85
C HIS A 67 7.10 5.41 0.89
N LEU A 68 6.31 4.97 -0.07
CA LEU A 68 5.73 5.82 -1.09
C LEU A 68 4.74 6.85 -0.53
N ILE A 69 3.87 6.47 0.42
CA ILE A 69 2.93 7.41 1.05
C ILE A 69 3.59 8.39 2.03
N LYS A 70 4.88 8.18 2.37
CA LYS A 70 5.69 9.13 3.15
C LYS A 70 6.48 10.10 2.27
N ASN A 71 6.35 9.99 0.95
CA ASN A 71 7.00 10.93 0.05
C ASN A 71 6.32 12.29 0.08
N TRP A 72 7.10 13.32 -0.26
CA TRP A 72 6.66 14.71 -0.27
C TRP A 72 5.39 14.94 -1.09
N GLU A 73 5.16 14.16 -2.15
CA GLU A 73 3.97 14.29 -3.00
C GLU A 73 2.69 14.04 -2.21
N PHE A 74 2.69 13.00 -1.37
CA PHE A 74 1.56 12.69 -0.49
C PHE A 74 1.41 13.76 0.59
N ASP A 75 2.51 14.17 1.23
CA ASP A 75 2.46 15.20 2.29
C ASP A 75 1.89 16.54 1.79
N ILE A 76 2.21 16.92 0.55
CA ILE A 76 1.69 18.15 -0.05
C ILE A 76 0.25 17.95 -0.57
N ALA A 77 -0.07 16.79 -1.14
CA ALA A 77 -1.39 16.50 -1.72
C ALA A 77 -2.47 16.22 -0.65
N PHE A 78 -2.11 15.62 0.49
CA PHE A 78 -3.01 15.18 1.54
C PHE A 78 -2.61 15.77 2.89
N LYS A 79 -3.28 16.85 3.31
CA LYS A 79 -2.96 17.53 4.58
C LYS A 79 -3.76 17.05 5.78
N LYS A 80 -4.96 16.53 5.55
CA LYS A 80 -5.90 16.17 6.63
C LYS A 80 -6.05 14.67 6.82
N GLU A 81 -5.66 13.89 5.83
CA GLU A 81 -5.83 12.43 5.87
C GLU A 81 -4.80 11.77 6.77
N GLN A 82 -5.25 10.76 7.50
CA GLN A 82 -4.39 9.92 8.31
C GLN A 82 -3.66 8.89 7.43
N ARG A 83 -2.45 8.50 7.84
CA ARG A 83 -1.58 7.63 7.02
C ARG A 83 -2.17 6.25 6.79
N GLU A 84 -2.85 5.70 7.79
CA GLU A 84 -3.58 4.45 7.69
C GLU A 84 -4.68 4.50 6.63
N CYS A 85 -5.43 5.60 6.56
CA CYS A 85 -6.46 5.81 5.54
C CYS A 85 -5.82 5.89 4.15
N LEU A 86 -4.76 6.69 4.01
CA LEU A 86 -4.02 6.81 2.75
C LEU A 86 -3.46 5.47 2.28
N TYR A 87 -2.93 4.65 3.18
CA TYR A 87 -2.42 3.32 2.87
C TYR A 87 -3.50 2.44 2.22
N PHE A 88 -4.67 2.31 2.84
CA PHE A 88 -5.73 1.45 2.32
C PHE A 88 -6.37 1.99 1.05
N SER A 89 -6.67 3.30 0.99
CA SER A 89 -7.22 3.92 -0.21
C SER A 89 -6.26 3.82 -1.40
N PHE A 90 -4.96 3.98 -1.15
CA PHE A 90 -3.96 3.81 -2.20
C PHE A 90 -3.84 2.36 -2.66
N LEU A 91 -3.86 1.38 -1.75
CA LEU A 91 -3.85 -0.04 -2.12
C LEU A 91 -5.05 -0.42 -3.00
N GLU A 92 -6.25 0.05 -2.64
CA GLU A 92 -7.46 -0.16 -3.44
C GLU A 92 -7.31 0.46 -4.83
N HIS A 93 -6.83 1.71 -4.91
CA HIS A 93 -6.57 2.37 -6.18
C HIS A 93 -5.55 1.62 -7.03
N LEU A 94 -4.45 1.16 -6.42
CA LEU A 94 -3.42 0.36 -7.08
C LEU A 94 -3.96 -0.95 -7.63
N TYR A 95 -4.82 -1.63 -6.86
CA TYR A 95 -5.47 -2.85 -7.32
C TYR A 95 -6.37 -2.60 -8.53
N LEU A 96 -7.21 -1.56 -8.49
CA LEU A 96 -8.09 -1.19 -9.60
C LEU A 96 -7.29 -0.85 -10.86
N LYS A 97 -6.23 -0.05 -10.74
CA LYS A 97 -5.35 0.30 -11.87
C LYS A 97 -4.62 -0.89 -12.45
N ARG A 98 -4.15 -1.83 -11.61
CA ARG A 98 -3.49 -3.06 -12.09
C ARG A 98 -4.46 -4.06 -12.71
N LYS A 99 -5.75 -4.01 -12.36
CA LYS A 99 -6.77 -4.81 -13.04
C LYS A 99 -6.95 -4.35 -14.50
N GLU A 100 -6.83 -3.05 -14.76
CA GLU A 100 -6.88 -2.47 -16.11
C GLU A 100 -5.55 -2.63 -16.86
N GLN A 101 -4.43 -2.36 -16.16
CA GLN A 101 -3.08 -2.43 -16.72
C GLN A 101 -2.11 -3.12 -15.73
N PRO A 102 -1.93 -4.45 -15.84
CA PRO A 102 -1.15 -5.24 -14.87
C PRO A 102 0.30 -4.81 -14.70
N SER A 103 0.92 -4.24 -15.74
CA SER A 103 2.32 -3.82 -15.74
C SER A 103 2.55 -2.39 -15.22
N LEU A 104 1.53 -1.74 -14.67
CA LEU A 104 1.64 -0.35 -14.25
C LEU A 104 2.56 -0.20 -13.03
N ASN A 105 3.52 0.72 -13.14
CA ASN A 105 4.43 1.07 -12.06
C ASN A 105 3.65 1.72 -10.89
N ILE A 106 3.97 1.31 -9.67
CA ILE A 106 3.40 1.85 -8.43
C ILE A 106 3.61 3.37 -8.30
N GLU A 107 4.72 3.92 -8.80
CA GLU A 107 5.01 5.36 -8.79
C GLU A 107 4.05 6.12 -9.71
N THR A 108 3.77 5.59 -10.90
CA THR A 108 2.78 6.18 -11.81
C THR A 108 1.39 6.19 -11.19
N VAL A 109 1.01 5.10 -10.51
CA VAL A 109 -0.26 5.00 -9.78
C VAL A 109 -0.33 6.01 -8.64
N ALA A 110 0.77 6.19 -7.91
CA ALA A 110 0.91 7.14 -6.82
C ALA A 110 0.68 8.58 -7.28
N HIS A 111 1.29 8.95 -8.40
CA HIS A 111 1.09 10.27 -9.00
C HIS A 111 -0.38 10.48 -9.39
N ASP A 112 -0.97 9.52 -10.09
CA ASP A 112 -2.39 9.55 -10.46
C ASP A 112 -3.29 9.69 -9.21
N PHE A 113 -2.97 8.96 -8.14
CA PHE A 113 -3.71 9.02 -6.89
C PHE A 113 -3.63 10.41 -6.24
N CYS A 114 -2.42 10.97 -6.11
CA CYS A 114 -2.22 12.32 -5.56
C CYS A 114 -2.96 13.39 -6.38
N LEU A 115 -2.93 13.29 -7.72
CA LEU A 115 -3.56 14.26 -8.61
C LEU A 115 -5.09 14.22 -8.59
N ASN A 116 -5.69 13.04 -8.44
CA ASN A 116 -7.14 12.89 -8.49
C ASN A 116 -7.81 12.99 -7.11
N TYR A 117 -7.12 12.54 -6.04
CA TYR A 117 -7.72 12.37 -4.72
C TYR A 117 -7.14 13.28 -3.63
N GLY A 118 -6.03 14.00 -3.88
CA GLY A 118 -5.45 14.92 -2.89
C GLY A 118 -6.46 15.95 -2.38
N ASP A 119 -6.53 16.20 -1.07
CA ASP A 119 -7.46 17.18 -0.49
C ASP A 119 -7.00 18.65 -0.70
N ASN A 120 -5.72 18.85 -1.00
CA ASN A 120 -5.10 20.15 -1.13
C ASN A 120 -4.93 20.57 -2.59
N LYS A 121 -5.85 21.41 -3.11
CA LYS A 121 -5.83 21.90 -4.50
C LYS A 121 -4.47 22.49 -4.94
N ARG A 122 -3.83 23.30 -4.08
CA ARG A 122 -2.51 23.88 -4.38
C ARG A 122 -1.43 22.80 -4.42
N GLY A 123 -1.53 21.81 -3.55
CA GLY A 123 -0.63 20.67 -3.53
C GLY A 123 -0.71 19.82 -4.78
N ARG A 124 -1.93 19.49 -5.22
CA ARG A 124 -2.14 18.78 -6.49
C ARG A 124 -1.55 19.53 -7.69
N MET A 125 -1.72 20.86 -7.72
CA MET A 125 -1.13 21.69 -8.77
C MET A 125 0.40 21.65 -8.76
N LEU A 126 1.02 21.71 -7.57
CA LEU A 126 2.48 21.59 -7.42
C LEU A 126 2.98 20.22 -7.85
N VAL A 127 2.30 19.13 -7.46
CA VAL A 127 2.62 17.77 -7.91
C VAL A 127 2.57 17.71 -9.44
N ASN A 128 1.49 18.21 -10.07
CA ASN A 128 1.36 18.23 -11.53
C ASN A 128 2.50 19.01 -12.23
N LEU A 129 2.87 20.17 -11.67
CA LEU A 129 3.98 20.99 -12.18
C LEU A 129 5.32 20.25 -12.09
N LEU A 130 5.61 19.65 -10.94
CA LEU A 130 6.87 18.95 -10.70
C LEU A 130 7.01 17.68 -11.55
N LEU A 131 5.90 16.99 -11.83
CA LEU A 131 5.89 15.83 -12.72
C LEU A 131 6.17 16.20 -14.18
N LYS A 132 5.61 17.32 -14.65
CA LYS A 132 5.91 17.84 -16.00
C LYS A 132 7.39 18.19 -16.16
N CYS A 133 8.04 18.69 -15.11
CA CYS A 133 9.46 19.02 -15.14
C CYS A 133 10.39 17.79 -15.13
N LYS A 134 9.98 16.66 -14.53
CA LYS A 134 10.76 15.41 -14.54
C LYS A 134 10.73 14.67 -15.88
N ALA A 135 9.82 15.02 -16.77
CA ALA A 135 9.70 14.42 -18.10
C ALA A 135 10.52 15.16 -19.19
N CYS A 136 11.23 16.22 -18.81
CA CYS A 136 12.18 16.96 -19.64
C CYS A 136 13.62 16.56 -19.32
#